data_AF-A0A3M1TKS2-F1
#
_entry.id   AF-A0A3M1TKS2-F1
#
_cell.length_a   1.000
_cell.length_b   1.000
_cell.length_c   1.000
_cell.angle_alpha   90.00
_cell.angle_beta   90.00
_cell.angle_gamma   90.00
#
_symmetry.space_group_name_H-M   'P 1'
#
loop_
_entity.id
_entity.type
_entity.pdbx_description
1 polymer ?
#
loop_
_entity_poly.entity_id
_entity_poly.type
_entity_poly.pdbx_seq_one_letter_code
_entity_poly.pdbx_strand_id
1 'polypeptide(L)'
;MTLRCPYCHDAVEVEAGTACVRCGALRHPACVLELGRCASCGAPGLLREAPAPAGWEAVRADDAVQGWVQRLPRVLPPPAAGPGGDGTGDLSLRLEVARRVARVGDLLAGTVVLRIPRPQRLGSPNLELCLERARAGWLGLWRQRVLLRRLPLWGASEVRARGLYAPGTYRARFRLSLAEVPPTADAAGARQTRRVVLSARLPRRGGPLEASLELRVDSDHGVS
;
A
#
# COMPACT_ATOMS: atom_id res chain seq x y z
N MET A 1 10.17 -26.05 5.18
CA MET A 1 8.76 -26.50 5.29
C MET A 1 8.24 -26.70 3.89
N THR A 2 7.76 -27.90 3.54
CA THR A 2 7.22 -28.23 2.21
C THR A 2 5.69 -28.09 2.24
N LEU A 3 5.14 -27.31 1.31
CA LEU A 3 3.70 -27.18 1.11
C LEU A 3 3.29 -28.00 -0.12
N ARG A 4 1.99 -28.31 -0.28
CA ARG A 4 1.47 -28.93 -1.51
C ARG A 4 0.89 -27.87 -2.43
N CYS A 5 1.25 -27.91 -3.71
CA CYS A 5 0.61 -27.08 -4.72
C CYS A 5 -0.86 -27.50 -4.87
N PRO A 6 -1.85 -26.61 -4.70
CA PRO A 6 -3.27 -26.96 -4.82
C PRO A 6 -3.73 -27.33 -6.24
N TYR A 7 -2.83 -27.33 -7.24
CA TYR A 7 -3.14 -27.70 -8.62
C TYR A 7 -2.70 -29.12 -8.95
N CYS A 8 -1.40 -29.38 -8.92
CA CYS A 8 -0.85 -30.71 -9.19
C CYS A 8 -0.77 -31.59 -7.94
N HIS A 9 -0.99 -31.03 -6.75
CA HIS A 9 -0.87 -31.70 -5.44
C HIS A 9 0.56 -32.17 -5.09
N ASP A 10 1.55 -31.85 -5.93
CA ASP A 10 2.97 -32.10 -5.68
C ASP A 10 3.56 -31.12 -4.67
N ALA A 11 4.69 -31.50 -4.08
CA ALA A 11 5.42 -30.67 -3.14
C ALA A 11 5.96 -29.40 -3.84
N VAL A 12 5.75 -28.24 -3.21
CA VAL A 12 6.34 -26.98 -3.61
C VAL A 12 7.24 -26.47 -2.49
N GLU A 13 8.49 -26.20 -2.84
CA GLU A 13 9.41 -25.51 -1.93
C GLU A 13 9.02 -24.03 -1.85
N VAL A 14 8.94 -23.49 -0.64
CA VAL A 14 8.50 -22.10 -0.41
C VAL A 14 9.35 -21.08 -1.17
N GLU A 15 10.65 -21.36 -1.29
CA GLU A 15 11.62 -20.47 -1.95
C GLU A 15 11.53 -20.52 -3.48
N ALA A 16 11.07 -21.64 -4.04
CA ALA A 16 10.90 -21.85 -5.48
C ALA A 16 9.44 -21.67 -5.95
N GLY A 17 8.51 -21.58 -5.01
CA GLY A 17 7.08 -21.44 -5.28
C GLY A 17 6.70 -20.00 -5.66
N THR A 18 5.62 -19.90 -6.43
CA THR A 18 4.94 -18.64 -6.73
C THR A 18 3.61 -18.63 -5.98
N ALA A 19 3.40 -17.66 -5.12
CA ALA A 19 2.12 -17.48 -4.45
C ALA A 19 1.27 -16.37 -5.06
N CYS A 20 -0.05 -16.50 -4.90
CA CYS A 20 -1.02 -15.56 -5.44
C CYS A 20 -1.20 -14.36 -4.51
N VAL A 21 -0.94 -13.16 -5.04
CA VAL A 21 -1.10 -11.89 -4.31
C VAL A 21 -2.51 -11.64 -3.74
N ARG A 22 -3.52 -12.38 -4.21
CA ARG A 22 -4.90 -12.28 -3.74
C ARG A 22 -5.23 -13.32 -2.66
N CYS A 23 -4.96 -14.59 -2.90
CA CYS A 23 -5.37 -15.68 -2.00
C CYS A 23 -4.22 -16.34 -1.21
N GLY A 24 -2.97 -15.92 -1.45
CA GLY A 24 -1.77 -16.47 -0.80
C GLY A 24 -1.44 -17.92 -1.17
N ALA A 25 -2.18 -18.54 -2.10
CA ALA A 25 -1.96 -19.93 -2.48
C ALA A 25 -0.60 -20.09 -3.17
N LEU A 26 0.30 -20.87 -2.56
CA LEU A 26 1.62 -21.20 -3.09
C LEU A 26 1.56 -22.34 -4.11
N ARG A 27 2.18 -22.15 -5.27
CA ARG A 27 2.15 -23.10 -6.40
C ARG A 27 3.50 -23.16 -7.09
N HIS A 28 3.74 -24.19 -7.89
CA HIS A 28 4.87 -24.17 -8.81
C HIS A 28 4.71 -23.04 -9.83
N PRO A 29 5.80 -22.44 -10.32
CA PRO A 29 5.75 -21.42 -11.37
C PRO A 29 4.97 -21.85 -12.62
N ALA A 30 4.99 -23.15 -12.96
CA ALA A 30 4.23 -23.71 -14.08
C ALA A 30 2.73 -23.89 -13.77
N CYS A 31 2.36 -24.11 -12.51
CA CYS A 31 0.99 -24.42 -12.09
C CYS A 31 0.20 -23.19 -11.62
N VAL A 32 0.85 -22.03 -11.65
CA VAL A 32 0.36 -20.82 -11.01
C VAL A 32 -0.72 -20.13 -11.84
N LEU A 33 -0.61 -20.21 -13.17
CA LEU A 33 -1.52 -19.59 -14.15
C LEU A 33 -2.34 -20.63 -14.92
N GLU A 34 -3.62 -20.35 -15.06
CA GLU A 34 -4.49 -20.97 -16.07
C GLU A 34 -5.18 -19.84 -16.85
N LEU A 35 -4.99 -19.82 -18.17
CA LEU A 35 -5.56 -18.79 -19.06
C LEU A 35 -5.26 -17.34 -18.61
N GLY A 36 -4.07 -17.09 -18.05
CA GLY A 36 -3.69 -15.77 -17.53
C GLY A 36 -4.27 -15.41 -16.16
N ARG A 37 -4.88 -16.36 -15.44
CA ARG A 37 -5.51 -16.16 -14.12
C ARG A 37 -4.91 -17.08 -13.06
N CYS A 38 -4.97 -16.67 -11.79
CA CYS A 38 -4.62 -17.58 -10.69
C CYS A 38 -5.53 -18.81 -10.71
N ALA A 39 -4.96 -19.99 -10.84
CA ALA A 39 -5.72 -21.24 -10.93
C ALA A 39 -6.34 -21.70 -9.59
N SER A 40 -6.24 -20.91 -8.51
CA SER A 40 -6.98 -21.13 -7.25
C SER A 40 -8.20 -20.22 -7.14
N CYS A 41 -8.07 -18.95 -7.50
CA CYS A 41 -9.09 -17.93 -7.20
C CYS A 41 -9.58 -17.15 -8.43
N GLY A 42 -9.12 -17.51 -9.63
CA GLY A 42 -9.54 -16.91 -10.91
C GLY A 42 -9.13 -15.46 -11.13
N ALA A 43 -8.31 -14.89 -10.24
CA ALA A 43 -7.89 -13.49 -10.31
C ALA A 43 -7.01 -13.24 -11.54
N PRO A 44 -7.36 -12.25 -12.39
CA PRO A 44 -6.55 -11.88 -13.54
C PRO A 44 -5.31 -11.10 -13.09
N GLY A 45 -4.15 -11.48 -13.63
CA GLY A 45 -2.91 -10.71 -13.49
C GLY A 45 -2.22 -10.78 -12.13
N LEU A 46 -0.89 -10.82 -12.20
CA LEU A 46 0.10 -10.72 -11.11
C LEU A 46 0.27 -11.98 -10.25
N LEU A 47 0.94 -12.95 -10.84
CA LEU A 47 1.68 -13.96 -10.09
C LEU A 47 3.14 -13.54 -10.02
N ARG A 48 3.48 -12.97 -8.88
CA ARG A 48 4.80 -13.01 -8.29
C ARG A 48 4.69 -12.63 -6.82
N GLU A 49 4.35 -13.59 -5.98
CA GLU A 49 5.04 -13.68 -4.69
C GLU A 49 6.37 -14.38 -4.97
N ALA A 50 7.42 -13.61 -5.20
CA ALA A 50 8.69 -14.02 -4.62
C ALA A 50 8.51 -13.94 -3.08
N PRO A 51 9.23 -14.72 -2.26
CA PRO A 51 9.39 -14.37 -0.86
C PRO A 51 9.63 -12.86 -0.78
N ALA A 52 8.93 -12.17 0.13
CA ALA A 52 9.04 -10.73 0.26
C ALA A 52 10.55 -10.41 0.23
N PRO A 53 11.04 -9.62 -0.76
CA PRO A 53 12.48 -9.42 -0.92
C PRO A 53 13.05 -9.05 0.44
N ALA A 54 14.24 -9.55 0.79
CA ALA A 54 14.78 -9.36 2.14
C ALA A 54 14.54 -7.92 2.66
N GLY A 55 13.87 -7.80 3.81
CA GLY A 55 13.47 -6.52 4.40
C GLY A 55 12.10 -5.96 4.00
N TRP A 56 11.28 -6.68 3.22
CA TRP A 56 9.86 -6.37 3.00
C TRP A 56 8.97 -7.20 3.94
N GLU A 57 8.02 -6.55 4.59
CA GLU A 57 7.01 -7.15 5.46
C GLU A 57 5.66 -7.17 4.75
N ALA A 58 5.02 -8.34 4.67
CA ALA A 58 3.65 -8.44 4.20
C ALA A 58 2.70 -7.97 5.30
N VAL A 59 1.83 -7.02 4.97
CA VAL A 59 0.83 -6.49 5.88
C VAL A 59 -0.51 -7.12 5.56
N ARG A 60 -1.15 -7.73 6.56
CA ARG A 60 -2.41 -8.46 6.41
C ARG A 60 -3.53 -7.80 7.19
N ALA A 61 -4.75 -7.90 6.67
CA ALA A 61 -6.00 -7.63 7.38
C ALA A 61 -7.00 -8.71 6.96
N ASP A 62 -7.68 -9.31 7.94
CA ASP A 62 -8.64 -10.41 7.76
C ASP A 62 -8.07 -11.54 6.88
N ASP A 63 -6.83 -11.96 7.18
CA ASP A 63 -6.05 -12.98 6.45
C ASP A 63 -5.71 -12.68 4.98
N ALA A 64 -6.11 -11.52 4.45
CA ALA A 64 -5.75 -11.05 3.11
C ALA A 64 -4.52 -10.13 3.14
N VAL A 65 -3.60 -10.29 2.18
CA VAL A 65 -2.45 -9.38 2.01
C VAL A 65 -2.94 -8.02 1.49
N GLN A 66 -2.84 -7.03 2.36
CA GLN A 66 -3.19 -5.64 2.10
C GLN A 66 -2.09 -4.94 1.29
N GLY A 67 -0.85 -5.39 1.43
CA GLY A 67 0.28 -4.88 0.68
C GLY A 67 1.58 -5.28 1.34
N TRP A 68 2.67 -4.65 0.89
CA TRP A 68 3.99 -4.88 1.44
C TRP A 68 4.61 -3.56 1.84
N VAL A 69 5.35 -3.58 2.93
CA VAL A 69 6.09 -2.42 3.42
C VAL A 69 7.53 -2.82 3.67
N GLN A 70 8.47 -2.06 3.11
CA GLN A 70 9.88 -2.13 3.48
C GLN A 70 10.25 -0.89 4.28
N ARG A 71 10.66 -1.10 5.52
CA ARG A 71 11.11 -0.04 6.42
C ARG A 71 12.60 0.13 6.22
N LEU A 72 13.01 1.37 5.97
CA LEU A 72 14.42 1.68 5.82
C LEU A 72 14.99 2.15 7.18
N PRO A 73 16.30 1.95 7.42
CA PRO A 73 16.96 2.48 8.60
C PRO A 73 16.67 3.97 8.80
N ARG A 74 16.40 4.36 10.04
CA ARG A 74 16.23 5.76 10.42
C ARG A 74 17.52 6.53 10.14
N VAL A 75 17.42 7.64 9.42
CA VAL A 75 18.52 8.57 9.20
C VAL A 75 18.48 9.66 10.27
N LEU A 76 19.54 9.80 11.05
CA LEU A 76 19.65 10.87 12.03
C LEU A 76 19.82 12.21 11.34
N PRO A 77 19.27 13.31 11.88
CA PRO A 77 19.63 14.63 11.40
C PRO A 77 21.14 14.84 11.60
N PRO A 78 21.81 15.65 10.76
CA PRO A 78 23.18 16.06 11.04
C PRO A 78 23.23 16.68 12.45
N PRO A 79 24.33 16.48 13.21
CA PRO A 79 24.48 17.14 14.50
C PRO A 79 24.29 18.64 14.29
N ALA A 80 23.48 19.27 15.14
CA ALA A 80 23.25 20.71 15.06
C ALA A 80 24.61 21.41 15.07
N ALA A 81 24.87 22.24 14.06
CA ALA A 81 26.07 23.05 13.99
C ALA A 81 25.99 24.12 15.09
N GLY A 82 26.43 23.76 16.29
CA GLY A 82 26.50 24.65 17.45
C GLY A 82 25.15 25.06 18.05
N PRO A 83 25.20 25.78 19.19
CA PRO A 83 24.03 26.21 19.97
C PRO A 83 23.18 27.32 19.30
N GLY A 84 23.36 27.60 18.01
CA GLY A 84 22.62 28.61 17.25
C GLY A 84 22.06 28.13 15.91
N GLY A 85 22.23 26.84 15.57
CA GLY A 85 21.62 26.27 14.38
C GLY A 85 20.12 26.13 14.61
N ASP A 86 19.31 26.88 13.86
CA ASP A 86 17.86 26.82 13.84
C ASP A 86 17.42 25.41 13.41
N GLY A 87 17.39 24.48 14.37
CA GLY A 87 16.98 23.09 14.22
C GLY A 87 15.47 22.95 14.04
N THR A 88 14.80 24.02 13.58
CA THR A 88 13.38 24.24 13.39
C THR A 88 12.85 23.55 12.14
N GLY A 89 13.32 22.34 11.85
CA GLY A 89 12.60 21.50 10.90
C GLY A 89 11.21 21.21 11.46
N ASP A 90 10.15 21.44 10.70
CA ASP A 90 8.81 21.05 11.14
C ASP A 90 8.61 19.52 11.01
N LEU A 91 7.74 18.99 11.88
CA LEU A 91 7.19 17.65 11.70
C LEU A 91 6.50 17.60 10.34
N SER A 92 6.99 16.75 9.44
CA SER A 92 6.45 16.65 8.08
C SER A 92 6.26 15.20 7.65
N LEU A 93 5.22 15.00 6.86
CA LEU A 93 4.87 13.74 6.22
C LEU A 93 4.81 13.99 4.72
N ARG A 94 5.49 13.16 3.95
CA ARG A 94 5.50 13.21 2.49
C ARG A 94 5.16 11.84 1.94
N LEU A 95 4.43 11.85 0.84
CA LEU A 95 4.02 10.66 0.11
C LEU A 95 4.43 10.82 -1.35
N GLU A 96 5.14 9.84 -1.86
CA GLU A 96 5.64 9.80 -3.24
C GLU A 96 5.24 8.47 -3.87
N VAL A 97 4.83 8.49 -5.13
CA VAL A 97 4.49 7.29 -5.90
C VAL A 97 5.31 7.27 -7.18
N ALA A 98 5.68 6.06 -7.62
CA ALA A 98 6.44 5.89 -8.86
C ALA A 98 5.64 6.32 -10.11
N ARG A 99 4.31 6.17 -10.07
CA ARG A 99 3.39 6.54 -11.14
C ARG A 99 2.07 7.05 -10.57
N ARG A 100 1.46 8.03 -11.26
CA ARG A 100 0.13 8.57 -10.92
C ARG A 100 -0.99 8.02 -11.81
N VAL A 101 -0.64 7.26 -12.84
CA VAL A 101 -1.58 6.55 -13.71
C VAL A 101 -1.31 5.06 -13.57
N ALA A 102 -2.36 4.29 -13.34
CA ALA A 102 -2.31 2.84 -13.18
C ALA A 102 -3.59 2.21 -13.73
N ARG A 103 -3.62 0.88 -13.82
CA ARG A 103 -4.82 0.11 -14.18
C ARG A 103 -5.43 -0.55 -12.97
N VAL A 104 -6.71 -0.92 -13.05
CA VAL A 104 -7.30 -1.81 -12.04
C VAL A 104 -6.50 -3.11 -12.01
N GLY A 105 -6.19 -3.59 -10.81
CA GLY A 105 -5.34 -4.77 -10.62
C GLY A 105 -3.83 -4.50 -10.64
N ASP A 106 -3.37 -3.30 -11.06
CA ASP A 106 -1.95 -2.96 -10.98
C ASP A 106 -1.42 -2.98 -9.54
N LEU A 107 -0.10 -3.17 -9.43
CA LEU A 107 0.63 -2.90 -8.20
C LEU A 107 1.11 -1.44 -8.20
N LEU A 108 0.67 -0.67 -7.21
CA LEU A 108 1.16 0.68 -6.95
C LEU A 108 2.35 0.62 -6.00
N ALA A 109 3.44 1.31 -6.35
CA ALA A 109 4.62 1.41 -5.51
C ALA A 109 4.94 2.87 -5.18
N GLY A 110 5.46 3.10 -3.98
CA GLY A 110 5.82 4.43 -3.53
C GLY A 110 6.63 4.44 -2.24
N THR A 111 6.86 5.64 -1.72
CA THR A 111 7.59 5.90 -0.50
C THR A 111 6.84 6.90 0.36
N VAL A 112 6.77 6.62 1.66
CA VAL A 112 6.37 7.58 2.68
C VAL A 112 7.60 8.02 3.45
N VAL A 113 7.75 9.34 3.61
CA VAL A 113 8.84 9.96 4.37
C VAL A 113 8.23 10.73 5.53
N LEU A 114 8.63 10.37 6.74
CA LEU A 114 8.24 11.03 7.97
C LEU A 114 9.48 11.66 8.60
N ARG A 115 9.49 13.00 8.71
CA ARG A 115 10.56 13.75 9.38
C ARG A 115 10.10 14.18 10.77
N ILE A 116 10.88 13.79 11.77
CA ILE A 116 10.60 14.07 13.17
C ILE A 116 11.76 14.93 13.71
N PRO A 117 11.52 16.21 14.02
CA PRO A 117 12.60 17.11 14.43
C PRO A 117 13.01 16.94 15.89
N ARG A 118 12.07 16.54 16.75
CA ARG A 118 12.26 16.37 18.19
C ARG A 118 11.50 15.14 18.68
N PRO A 119 11.91 14.53 19.82
CA PRO A 119 11.19 13.39 20.37
C PRO A 119 9.72 13.77 20.63
N GLN A 120 8.78 12.97 20.14
CA GLN A 120 7.36 13.28 20.30
C GLN A 120 6.47 12.03 20.23
N ARG A 121 5.32 12.08 20.90
CA ARG A 121 4.33 11.00 20.87
C ARG A 121 3.41 11.14 19.66
N LEU A 122 3.36 10.12 18.83
CA LEU A 122 2.58 10.02 17.60
C LEU A 122 1.88 8.66 17.55
N GLY A 123 0.76 8.58 16.84
CA GLY A 123 0.12 7.32 16.52
C GLY A 123 0.89 6.54 15.44
N SER A 124 0.37 5.38 15.07
CA SER A 124 0.90 4.60 13.95
C SER A 124 0.50 5.25 12.62
N PRO A 125 1.46 5.59 11.75
CA PRO A 125 1.14 6.11 10.43
C PRO A 125 0.53 4.99 9.56
N ASN A 126 -0.52 5.33 8.84
CA ASN A 126 -1.19 4.43 7.92
C ASN A 126 -1.20 5.03 6.52
N LEU A 127 -1.11 4.17 5.52
CA LEU A 127 -1.42 4.51 4.15
C LEU A 127 -2.88 4.09 3.88
N GLU A 128 -3.70 5.03 3.44
CA GLU A 128 -5.12 4.85 3.15
C GLU A 128 -5.34 5.04 1.65
N LEU A 129 -5.95 4.04 1.01
CA LEU A 129 -6.43 4.13 -0.36
C LEU A 129 -7.92 4.43 -0.33
N CYS A 130 -8.31 5.59 -0.84
CA CYS A 130 -9.70 6.04 -0.85
C CYS A 130 -10.19 6.24 -2.29
N LEU A 131 -11.40 5.80 -2.58
CA LEU A 131 -12.10 6.17 -3.81
C LEU A 131 -12.87 7.47 -3.57
N GLU A 132 -12.68 8.49 -4.42
CA GLU A 132 -13.53 9.68 -4.41
C GLU A 132 -14.71 9.48 -5.37
N ARG A 133 -15.93 9.57 -4.85
CA ARG A 133 -17.16 9.54 -5.63
C ARG A 133 -17.85 10.89 -5.54
N ALA A 134 -18.19 11.47 -6.68
CA ALA A 134 -19.17 12.54 -6.73
C ALA A 134 -20.55 11.94 -6.44
N ARG A 135 -21.31 12.57 -5.56
CA ARG A 135 -22.69 12.16 -5.27
C ARG A 135 -23.57 13.40 -5.31
N ALA A 136 -24.63 13.31 -6.10
CA ALA A 136 -25.66 14.33 -6.14
C ALA A 136 -26.57 14.13 -4.93
N GLY A 137 -26.78 15.20 -4.17
CA GLY A 137 -27.80 15.29 -3.13
C GLY A 137 -28.69 16.50 -3.40
N TRP A 138 -29.77 16.61 -2.63
CA TRP A 138 -30.69 17.75 -2.66
C TRP A 138 -30.02 19.11 -2.42
N LEU A 139 -28.87 19.13 -1.73
CA LEU A 139 -28.05 20.34 -1.48
C LEU A 139 -26.92 20.54 -2.50
N GLY A 140 -26.89 19.79 -3.60
CA GLY A 140 -25.90 19.89 -4.67
C GLY A 140 -24.94 18.70 -4.74
N LEU A 141 -23.81 18.90 -5.43
CA LEU A 141 -22.78 17.88 -5.65
C LEU A 141 -21.79 17.89 -4.47
N TRP A 142 -21.71 16.78 -3.73
CA TRP A 142 -20.66 16.57 -2.73
C TRP A 142 -19.72 15.44 -3.13
N ARG A 143 -18.55 15.38 -2.51
CA ARG A 143 -17.58 14.28 -2.69
C ARG A 143 -17.59 13.37 -1.47
N GLN A 144 -17.84 12.09 -1.70
CA GLN A 144 -17.72 11.06 -0.68
C GLN A 144 -16.40 10.31 -0.87
N ARG A 145 -15.61 10.20 0.19
CA ARG A 145 -14.42 9.33 0.24
C ARG A 145 -14.82 7.97 0.80
N VAL A 146 -14.59 6.92 0.03
CA VAL A 146 -14.79 5.54 0.45
C VAL A 146 -13.43 4.91 0.68
N LEU A 147 -13.12 4.56 1.93
CA LEU A 147 -11.89 3.83 2.25
C LEU A 147 -11.96 2.45 1.62
N LEU A 148 -11.06 2.18 0.67
CA LEU A 148 -10.90 0.87 0.07
C LEU A 148 -9.92 0.03 0.90
N ARG A 149 -8.80 0.65 1.31
CA ARG A 149 -7.69 -0.08 1.91
C ARG A 149 -6.96 0.74 2.95
N ARG A 150 -6.50 0.08 4.02
CA ARG A 150 -5.60 0.65 5.02
C ARG A 150 -4.38 -0.25 5.21
N LEU A 151 -3.19 0.33 5.05
CA LEU A 151 -1.90 -0.34 5.16
C LEU A 151 -1.07 0.35 6.26
N PRO A 152 -0.95 -0.23 7.47
CA PRO A 152 -0.02 0.28 8.48
C PRO A 152 1.42 0.30 7.95
N LEU A 153 2.06 1.47 8.02
CA LEU A 153 3.41 1.68 7.48
C LEU A 153 4.50 1.29 8.50
N TRP A 154 4.20 1.48 9.78
CA TRP A 154 5.05 1.04 10.88
C TRP A 154 4.18 0.19 11.82
N GLY A 155 4.67 -1.02 12.09
CA GLY A 155 3.95 -2.07 12.78
C GLY A 155 3.83 -1.76 14.27
N ALA A 156 2.83 -2.39 14.90
CA ALA A 156 2.58 -2.23 16.32
C ALA A 156 3.80 -2.58 17.18
N SER A 157 4.67 -3.49 16.72
CA SER A 157 5.89 -3.98 17.40
C SER A 157 6.97 -2.90 17.58
N GLU A 158 7.26 -2.08 16.56
CA GLU A 158 8.22 -0.97 16.68
C GLU A 158 7.63 0.21 17.46
N VAL A 159 6.31 0.39 17.40
CA VAL A 159 5.57 1.41 18.16
C VAL A 159 5.27 0.97 19.61
N ARG A 160 5.69 -0.24 20.03
CA ARG A 160 5.51 -0.75 21.42
C ARG A 160 6.12 0.17 22.48
N ALA A 161 7.01 1.08 22.11
CA ALA A 161 7.43 2.19 22.97
C ALA A 161 6.39 3.33 23.00
N ARG A 162 5.14 3.07 23.42
CA ARG A 162 4.14 4.10 23.78
C ARG A 162 3.87 5.19 22.72
N GLY A 163 4.13 4.92 21.44
CA GLY A 163 4.03 5.93 20.38
C GLY A 163 5.11 7.02 20.43
N LEU A 164 6.21 6.86 21.18
CA LEU A 164 7.29 7.84 21.24
C LEU A 164 8.27 7.63 20.08
N TYR A 165 8.36 8.61 19.21
CA TYR A 165 9.32 8.60 18.11
C TYR A 165 10.50 9.50 18.44
N ALA A 166 11.71 9.00 18.20
CA ALA A 166 12.94 9.78 18.32
C ALA A 166 13.18 10.66 17.07
N PRO A 167 14.02 11.70 17.17
CA PRO A 167 14.37 12.55 16.04
C PRO A 167 14.99 11.76 14.89
N GLY A 168 14.69 12.19 13.66
CA GLY A 168 15.22 11.56 12.46
C GLY A 168 14.24 11.55 11.29
N THR A 169 14.73 11.02 10.18
CA THR A 169 13.93 10.74 8.99
C THR A 169 13.65 9.24 8.94
N TYR A 170 12.36 8.91 8.94
CA TYR A 170 11.84 7.56 8.79
C TYR A 170 11.33 7.42 7.36
N ARG A 171 11.67 6.30 6.72
CA ARG A 171 11.22 6.01 5.34
C ARG A 171 10.60 4.63 5.30
N ALA A 172 9.42 4.56 4.71
CA ALA A 172 8.73 3.31 4.42
C ALA A 172 8.42 3.25 2.93
N ARG A 173 8.99 2.27 2.24
CA ARG A 173 8.59 1.92 0.87
C ARG A 173 7.37 1.03 0.95
N PHE A 174 6.42 1.20 0.04
CA PHE A 174 5.22 0.38 0.02
C PHE A 174 4.94 -0.17 -1.37
N ARG A 175 4.20 -1.27 -1.39
CA ARG A 175 3.55 -1.86 -2.56
C ARG A 175 2.11 -2.19 -2.20
N LEU A 176 1.16 -1.72 -3.00
CA LEU A 176 -0.27 -1.81 -2.74
C LEU A 176 -0.99 -2.30 -4.01
N SER A 177 -1.82 -3.33 -3.90
CA SER A 177 -2.64 -3.79 -5.02
C SER A 177 -3.84 -2.86 -5.25
N LEU A 178 -4.16 -2.59 -6.52
CA LEU A 178 -5.35 -1.84 -6.94
C LEU A 178 -6.50 -2.77 -7.39
N ALA A 179 -6.43 -4.07 -7.07
CA ALA A 179 -7.46 -5.04 -7.45
C ALA A 179 -8.84 -4.80 -6.80
N GLU A 180 -8.86 -4.15 -5.64
CA GLU A 180 -10.10 -3.82 -4.93
C GLU A 180 -10.77 -2.54 -5.41
N VAL A 181 -10.12 -1.79 -6.32
CA VAL A 181 -10.79 -0.65 -6.96
C VAL A 181 -11.91 -1.25 -7.82
N PRO A 182 -13.19 -1.03 -7.46
CA PRO A 182 -14.26 -1.76 -8.13
C PRO A 182 -14.29 -1.36 -9.61
N PRO A 183 -14.62 -2.27 -10.54
CA PRO A 183 -14.88 -1.86 -11.92
C PRO A 183 -16.05 -0.86 -11.95
N THR A 184 -16.11 0.00 -12.96
CA THR A 184 -17.28 0.85 -13.19
C THR A 184 -18.40 0.00 -13.76
N ALA A 185 -19.47 -0.15 -12.98
CA ALA A 185 -20.77 -0.50 -13.52
C ALA A 185 -21.37 0.80 -14.04
N ASP A 186 -21.17 1.11 -15.33
CA ASP A 186 -22.14 1.87 -16.16
C ASP A 186 -21.58 2.24 -17.55
N ALA A 187 -22.45 2.07 -18.55
CA ALA A 187 -22.44 2.51 -19.95
C ALA A 187 -21.32 1.99 -20.90
N ALA A 188 -21.71 0.98 -21.70
CA ALA A 188 -21.25 0.66 -23.05
C ALA A 188 -19.88 1.20 -23.51
N GLY A 189 -18.83 0.38 -23.38
CA GLY A 189 -17.65 0.40 -24.24
C GLY A 189 -16.61 1.53 -24.07
N ALA A 190 -16.89 2.61 -23.34
CA ALA A 190 -15.93 3.71 -23.18
C ALA A 190 -14.87 3.41 -22.10
N ARG A 191 -13.60 3.76 -22.37
CA ARG A 191 -12.50 3.67 -21.39
C ARG A 191 -12.76 4.67 -20.26
N GLN A 192 -12.92 4.20 -19.03
CA GLN A 192 -13.23 5.05 -17.89
C GLN A 192 -12.03 5.16 -16.94
N THR A 193 -11.63 6.39 -16.65
CA THR A 193 -10.57 6.72 -15.69
C THR A 193 -11.18 7.15 -14.36
N ARG A 194 -10.82 6.47 -13.28
CA ARG A 194 -11.22 6.83 -11.92
C ARG A 194 -10.19 7.69 -11.23
N ARG A 195 -10.69 8.59 -10.38
CA ARG A 195 -9.87 9.32 -9.40
C ARG A 195 -9.86 8.56 -8.09
N VAL A 196 -8.68 8.10 -7.71
CA VAL A 196 -8.41 7.45 -6.43
C VAL A 196 -7.45 8.34 -5.67
N VAL A 197 -7.69 8.53 -4.37
CA VAL A 197 -6.80 9.31 -3.50
C VAL A 197 -6.01 8.34 -2.64
N LEU A 198 -4.69 8.47 -2.68
CA LEU A 198 -3.80 7.80 -1.75
C LEU A 198 -3.33 8.79 -0.69
N SER A 199 -3.53 8.44 0.58
CA SER A 199 -3.26 9.33 1.70
C SER A 199 -2.36 8.63 2.71
N ALA A 200 -1.20 9.21 3.03
CA ALA A 200 -0.45 8.84 4.22
C ALA A 200 -0.97 9.68 5.39
N ARG A 201 -1.39 9.03 6.47
CA ARG A 201 -2.02 9.70 7.62
C ARG A 201 -1.34 9.29 8.91
N LEU A 202 -0.90 10.28 9.67
CA LEU A 202 -0.24 10.14 10.96
C LEU A 202 -1.13 10.74 12.06
N PRO A 203 -1.72 9.93 12.94
CA PRO A 203 -2.48 10.44 14.08
C PRO A 203 -1.56 11.18 15.06
N ARG A 204 -1.96 12.37 15.53
CA ARG A 204 -1.26 13.13 16.57
C ARG A 204 -2.24 13.96 17.40
N ARG A 205 -1.78 14.45 18.55
CA ARG A 205 -2.54 15.44 19.33
C ARG A 205 -2.68 16.73 18.53
N GLY A 206 -3.89 17.29 18.47
CA GLY A 206 -4.20 18.49 17.70
C GLY A 206 -4.62 18.24 16.24
N GLY A 207 -4.85 16.98 15.85
CA GLY A 207 -5.36 16.61 14.52
C GLY A 207 -4.33 15.85 13.67
N PRO A 208 -4.76 15.02 12.72
CA PRO A 208 -3.85 14.19 11.94
C PRO A 208 -2.90 15.04 11.09
N LEU A 209 -1.67 14.56 10.90
CA LEU A 209 -0.82 15.02 9.82
C LEU A 209 -1.07 14.14 8.60
N GLU A 210 -1.34 14.76 7.45
CA GLU A 210 -1.74 14.04 6.24
C GLU A 210 -0.93 14.51 5.03
N ALA A 211 -0.55 13.56 4.17
CA ALA A 211 -0.02 13.82 2.84
C ALA A 211 -0.82 12.99 1.84
N SER A 212 -1.41 13.65 0.84
CA SER A 212 -2.35 13.02 -0.08
C SER A 212 -1.99 13.29 -1.53
N LEU A 213 -2.27 12.32 -2.41
CA LEU A 213 -2.08 12.45 -3.84
C LEU A 213 -3.23 11.79 -4.62
N GLU A 214 -3.56 12.38 -5.76
CA GLU A 214 -4.55 11.85 -6.70
C GLU A 214 -3.87 10.90 -7.69
N LEU A 215 -4.52 9.75 -7.90
CA LEU A 215 -4.18 8.72 -8.86
C LEU A 215 -5.31 8.60 -9.88
N ARG A 216 -4.93 8.36 -11.13
CA ARG A 216 -5.83 7.97 -12.22
C ARG A 216 -5.75 6.46 -12.41
N VAL A 217 -6.87 5.77 -12.24
CA VAL A 217 -6.94 4.32 -12.39
C VAL A 217 -7.88 3.97 -13.54
N ASP A 218 -7.32 3.39 -14.60
CA ASP A 218 -8.09 2.94 -15.76
C ASP A 218 -8.62 1.53 -15.53
N SER A 219 -9.88 1.27 -15.86
CA SER A 219 -10.39 -0.09 -15.98
C SER A 219 -9.83 -0.72 -17.25
N ASP A 220 -9.26 -1.94 -17.16
CA ASP A 220 -8.92 -2.71 -18.36
C ASP A 220 -10.22 -3.04 -19.11
N HIS A 221 -10.26 -2.71 -20.39
CA HIS A 221 -11.18 -3.35 -21.32
C HIS A 221 -10.57 -4.70 -21.64
N GLY A 222 -11.28 -5.78 -21.33
CA GLY A 222 -10.87 -7.10 -21.79
C GLY A 222 -10.55 -7.03 -23.28
N VAL A 223 -9.35 -7.46 -23.65
CA VAL A 223 -9.11 -7.90 -25.02
C VAL A 223 -10.00 -9.14 -25.17
N SER A 224 -11.14 -8.92 -25.82
CA SER A 224 -12.09 -9.97 -26.20
C SER A 224 -11.41 -11.03 -27.06
#